data_AF-A0A059U1G9-F1
#
_entry.id   AF-A0A059U1G9-F1
#
_cell.length_a   1.000
_cell.length_b   1.000
_cell.length_c   1.000
_cell.angle_alpha   90.00
_cell.angle_beta   90.00
_cell.angle_gamma   90.00
#
_symmetry.space_group_name_H-M   'P 1'
#
loop_
_entity.id
_entity.type
_entity.pdbx_description
1 polymer ?
#
loop_
_entity_poly.entity_id
_entity_poly.type
_entity_poly.pdbx_seq_one_letter_code
_entity_poly.pdbx_strand_id
1 'polypeptide(L)'
;MKTLFLAPFASILVITILFVPGGRAPAAEAAVDYCGTAEVDVPDSGPSFDFTAACASHDACYAQYHGTNETNRKRCDDRFYNAMAKHCKDRWRWWQGEYYDCLATASAYYAGVRLGGWLYFYG
;
A
#
# COMPACT_ATOMS: atom_id res chain seq x y z
N MET A 1 7.35 24.94 38.46
CA MET A 1 6.25 25.57 39.22
C MET A 1 5.22 24.50 39.52
N LYS A 2 4.89 24.35 40.81
CA LYS A 2 3.92 23.40 41.36
C LYS A 2 2.53 24.05 41.36
N THR A 3 1.51 23.33 40.91
CA THR A 3 0.16 23.46 41.48
C THR A 3 -0.51 22.08 41.44
N LEU A 4 -0.60 21.50 42.64
CA LEU A 4 -1.44 20.38 43.00
C LEU A 4 -2.88 20.87 43.12
N PHE A 5 -3.85 20.15 42.57
CA PHE A 5 -5.22 20.17 43.04
C PHE A 5 -5.58 18.78 43.55
N LEU A 6 -5.59 18.66 44.88
CA LEU A 6 -6.28 17.62 45.62
C LEU A 6 -7.75 18.04 45.69
N ALA A 7 -8.66 17.19 45.21
CA ALA A 7 -10.06 17.21 45.59
C ALA A 7 -10.41 15.85 46.21
N PRO A 8 -10.96 15.80 47.43
CA PRO A 8 -11.11 14.56 48.16
C PRO A 8 -12.56 14.02 48.12
N PHE A 9 -12.64 12.69 48.26
CA PHE A 9 -13.78 11.87 48.70
C PHE A 9 -15.05 11.68 47.83
N ALA A 10 -15.31 10.39 47.63
CA ALA A 10 -16.58 9.69 47.76
C ALA A 10 -17.54 9.65 46.54
N SER A 11 -17.45 8.52 45.85
CA SER A 11 -18.55 7.65 45.42
C SER A 11 -19.97 8.24 45.44
N ILE A 12 -20.48 8.57 44.26
CA ILE A 12 -21.84 8.18 43.86
C ILE A 12 -21.71 7.63 42.43
N LEU A 13 -21.85 6.31 42.29
CA LEU A 13 -21.94 5.63 41.00
C LEU A 13 -23.33 5.92 40.42
N VAL A 14 -23.51 7.08 39.80
CA VAL A 14 -24.70 7.33 38.98
C VAL A 14 -24.44 6.64 37.64
N ILE A 15 -24.92 5.40 37.49
CA ILE A 15 -25.01 4.75 36.18
C ILE A 15 -26.13 5.45 35.41
N THR A 16 -25.81 6.60 34.79
CA THR A 16 -26.60 7.09 33.68
C THR A 16 -26.38 6.13 32.52
N ILE A 17 -27.31 5.22 32.30
CA ILE A 17 -27.42 4.47 31.05
C ILE A 17 -27.82 5.50 29.99
N LEU A 18 -26.83 6.19 29.43
CA LEU A 18 -27.00 6.87 28.16
C LEU A 18 -27.17 5.76 27.13
N PHE A 19 -28.41 5.59 26.67
CA PHE A 19 -28.70 4.86 25.45
C PHE A 19 -28.02 5.65 24.32
N VAL A 20 -26.75 5.32 24.03
CA VAL A 20 -26.08 5.76 22.83
C VAL A 20 -26.73 4.95 21.71
N PRO A 21 -27.59 5.53 20.86
CA PRO A 21 -28.04 4.81 19.68
C PRO A 21 -26.78 4.41 18.93
N GLY A 22 -26.59 3.09 18.79
CA GLY A 22 -25.46 2.49 18.11
C GLY A 22 -25.46 2.91 16.64
N GLY A 23 -24.90 4.08 16.36
CA GLY A 23 -24.34 4.37 15.06
C GLY A 23 -23.18 3.41 14.87
N ARG A 24 -23.40 2.32 14.11
CA ARG A 24 -22.28 1.65 13.47
C ARG A 24 -21.56 2.74 12.70
N ALA A 25 -20.33 3.08 13.10
CA ALA A 25 -19.43 3.75 12.18
C ALA A 25 -19.47 2.93 10.88
N PRO A 26 -19.71 3.53 9.69
CA PRO A 26 -19.36 2.86 8.45
C PRO A 26 -18.05 2.10 8.63
N ALA A 27 -18.09 0.79 8.38
CA ALA A 27 -16.88 0.00 8.29
C ALA A 27 -15.96 0.75 7.35
N ALA A 28 -14.74 1.07 7.80
CA ALA A 28 -13.74 1.63 6.90
C ALA A 28 -13.68 0.67 5.71
N GLU A 29 -13.96 1.20 4.52
CA GLU A 29 -13.81 0.43 3.29
C GLU A 29 -12.39 -0.11 3.30
N ALA A 30 -12.23 -1.43 3.19
CA ALA A 30 -10.90 -2.03 3.18
C ALA A 30 -10.12 -1.32 2.06
N ALA A 31 -8.95 -0.78 2.39
CA ALA A 31 -8.09 -0.16 1.38
C ALA A 31 -7.89 -1.19 0.27
N VAL A 32 -8.14 -0.78 -0.98
CA VAL A 32 -7.89 -1.63 -2.14
C VAL A 32 -6.38 -1.86 -2.17
N ASP A 33 -5.97 -3.12 -2.05
CA ASP A 33 -4.59 -3.55 -2.27
C ASP A 33 -4.35 -3.65 -3.77
N TYR A 34 -3.39 -2.89 -4.29
CA TYR A 34 -3.07 -2.87 -5.71
C TYR A 34 -1.78 -3.62 -6.03
N CYS A 35 -0.86 -3.76 -5.09
CA CYS A 35 0.44 -4.40 -5.31
C CYS A 35 0.50 -5.86 -4.83
N GLY A 36 -0.42 -6.26 -3.95
CA GLY A 36 -0.50 -7.59 -3.37
C GLY A 36 -1.75 -8.37 -3.75
N THR A 37 -2.01 -9.43 -2.98
CA THR A 37 -3.27 -10.16 -2.99
C THR A 37 -3.77 -10.36 -1.56
N ALA A 38 -4.96 -10.93 -1.39
CA ALA A 38 -5.45 -11.28 -0.05
C ALA A 38 -4.50 -12.22 0.73
N GLU A 39 -3.65 -12.99 0.03
CA GLU A 39 -2.70 -13.94 0.60
C GLU A 39 -1.25 -13.42 0.62
N VAL A 40 -0.90 -12.47 -0.26
CA VAL A 40 0.46 -11.94 -0.39
C VAL A 40 0.44 -10.46 -0.12
N ASP A 41 0.85 -10.09 1.09
CA ASP A 41 0.98 -8.70 1.52
C ASP A 41 2.20 -8.04 0.84
N VAL A 42 1.93 -7.13 -0.10
CA VAL A 42 2.92 -6.28 -0.76
C VAL A 42 2.48 -4.83 -0.57
N PRO A 43 3.27 -4.00 0.13
CA PRO A 43 2.85 -2.63 0.40
C PRO A 43 2.61 -1.78 -0.84
N ASP A 44 1.48 -1.10 -0.93
CA ASP A 44 1.25 -0.12 -2.01
C ASP A 44 2.16 1.11 -1.89
N SER A 45 2.49 1.49 -0.66
CA SER A 45 3.26 2.70 -0.36
C SER A 45 4.15 2.56 0.89
N GLY A 46 5.11 3.47 1.00
CA GLY A 46 6.01 3.58 2.13
C GLY A 46 6.61 4.99 2.23
N PRO A 47 7.59 5.20 3.12
CA PRO A 47 8.16 6.54 3.36
C PRO A 47 8.72 7.22 2.11
N SER A 48 9.34 6.44 1.22
CA SER A 48 10.01 6.92 0.01
C SER A 48 9.23 6.68 -1.28
N PHE A 49 8.10 5.98 -1.26
CA PHE A 49 7.40 5.55 -2.48
C PHE A 49 5.88 5.46 -2.32
N ASP A 50 5.16 5.64 -3.42
CA ASP A 50 3.77 5.24 -3.58
C ASP A 50 3.62 4.63 -4.98
N PHE A 51 3.48 3.31 -5.02
CA PHE A 51 3.41 2.52 -6.25
C PHE A 51 2.00 2.02 -6.58
N THR A 52 0.99 2.43 -5.82
CA THR A 52 -0.44 2.11 -6.03
C THR A 52 -0.84 2.16 -7.52
N ALA A 53 -0.57 3.29 -8.18
CA ALA A 53 -0.94 3.49 -9.58
C ALA A 53 -0.12 2.61 -10.55
N ALA A 54 1.14 2.33 -10.21
CA ALA A 54 2.00 1.45 -11.01
C ALA A 54 1.49 0.01 -10.94
N CYS A 55 1.14 -0.48 -9.75
CA CYS A 55 0.63 -1.83 -9.54
C CYS A 55 -0.75 -2.02 -10.18
N ALA A 56 -1.68 -1.07 -10.00
CA ALA A 56 -2.97 -1.08 -10.71
C ALA A 56 -2.81 -1.18 -12.24
N SER A 57 -1.81 -0.50 -12.81
CA SER A 57 -1.53 -0.56 -14.25
C SER A 57 -0.89 -1.89 -14.70
N HIS A 58 -0.15 -2.55 -13.80
CA HIS A 58 0.47 -3.85 -14.02
C HIS A 58 -0.59 -4.95 -14.04
N ASP A 59 -1.50 -4.95 -13.08
CA ASP A 59 -2.66 -5.86 -13.03
C ASP A 59 -3.54 -5.74 -14.27
N ALA A 60 -3.85 -4.52 -14.69
CA ALA A 60 -4.60 -4.30 -15.93
C ALA A 60 -3.88 -4.86 -17.16
N CYS A 61 -2.54 -4.77 -17.19
CA CYS A 61 -1.74 -5.36 -18.25
C CYS A 61 -1.74 -6.90 -18.19
N TYR A 62 -1.61 -7.48 -16.99
CA TYR A 62 -1.71 -8.93 -16.78
C TYR A 62 -3.07 -9.44 -17.23
N ALA A 63 -4.17 -8.78 -16.83
CA ALA A 63 -5.52 -9.13 -17.25
C ALA A 63 -5.70 -9.05 -18.77
N GLN A 64 -5.13 -8.04 -19.42
CA GLN A 64 -5.20 -7.88 -20.88
C GLN A 64 -4.49 -9.02 -21.64
N TYR A 65 -3.37 -9.52 -21.11
CA TYR A 65 -2.50 -10.48 -21.79
C TYR A 65 -2.43 -11.85 -21.11
N HIS A 66 -3.37 -12.13 -20.20
CA HIS A 66 -3.38 -13.33 -19.36
C HIS A 66 -3.19 -14.61 -20.18
N GLY A 67 -2.32 -15.49 -19.69
CA GLY A 67 -2.06 -16.80 -20.28
C GLY A 67 -1.38 -16.81 -21.65
N THR A 68 -1.04 -15.65 -22.23
CA THR A 68 -0.62 -15.59 -23.64
C THR A 68 0.81 -16.10 -23.90
N ASN A 69 1.84 -15.38 -23.42
CA ASN A 69 3.25 -15.77 -23.56
C ASN A 69 4.17 -14.93 -22.66
N GLU A 70 5.41 -15.42 -22.48
CA GLU A 70 6.42 -14.79 -21.61
C GLU A 70 6.84 -13.41 -22.09
N THR A 71 6.82 -13.16 -23.41
CA THR A 71 7.13 -11.83 -23.97
C THR A 71 6.12 -10.78 -23.51
N ASN A 72 4.84 -11.12 -23.50
CA ASN A 72 3.79 -10.23 -23.00
C ASN A 72 3.89 -10.01 -21.49
N ARG A 73 4.16 -11.07 -20.72
CA ARG A 73 4.40 -10.96 -19.27
C ARG A 73 5.56 -10.02 -18.97
N LYS A 74 6.71 -10.26 -19.60
CA LYS A 74 7.89 -9.40 -19.47
C LYS A 74 7.59 -7.96 -19.88
N ARG A 75 6.81 -7.73 -20.94
CA ARG A 75 6.39 -6.38 -21.34
C ARG A 75 5.59 -5.69 -20.23
N CYS A 76 4.67 -6.39 -19.59
CA CYS A 76 3.93 -5.85 -18.45
C CYS A 76 4.85 -5.53 -17.28
N ASP A 77 5.76 -6.45 -16.93
CA ASP A 77 6.74 -6.25 -15.84
C ASP A 77 7.66 -5.05 -16.13
N ASP A 78 8.15 -4.91 -17.37
CA ASP A 78 9.03 -3.80 -17.76
C ASP A 78 8.30 -2.45 -17.70
N ARG A 79 7.02 -2.41 -18.12
CA ARG A 79 6.17 -1.23 -18.00
C ARG A 79 5.96 -0.86 -16.54
N PHE A 80 5.76 -1.85 -15.68
CA PHE A 80 5.60 -1.66 -14.24
C PHE A 80 6.85 -1.04 -13.61
N TYR A 81 8.04 -1.59 -13.87
CA TYR A 81 9.29 -1.00 -13.39
C TYR A 81 9.48 0.44 -13.87
N ASN A 82 9.20 0.71 -15.15
CA ASN A 82 9.32 2.06 -15.70
C ASN A 82 8.35 3.04 -15.05
N ALA A 83 7.13 2.62 -14.71
CA ALA A 83 6.16 3.44 -14.01
C ALA A 83 6.63 3.79 -12.59
N MET A 84 7.12 2.79 -11.82
CA MET A 84 7.70 3.02 -10.49
C MET A 84 8.93 3.92 -10.55
N ALA A 85 9.86 3.67 -11.49
CA ALA A 85 11.05 4.49 -11.66
C ALA A 85 10.72 5.94 -12.05
N LYS A 86 9.66 6.15 -12.85
CA LYS A 86 9.14 7.48 -13.17
C LYS A 86 8.59 8.16 -11.91
N HIS A 87 7.80 7.45 -11.10
CA HIS A 87 7.31 7.98 -9.82
C HIS A 87 8.47 8.47 -8.94
N CYS A 88 9.54 7.68 -8.80
CA CYS A 88 10.71 8.07 -8.02
C CYS A 88 11.36 9.37 -8.53
N LYS A 89 11.49 9.53 -9.86
CA LYS A 89 12.04 10.74 -10.50
C LYS A 89 11.15 11.97 -10.36
N ASP A 90 9.84 11.78 -10.36
CA ASP A 90 8.89 12.87 -10.23
C ASP A 90 8.81 13.36 -8.77
N ARG A 91 8.91 12.44 -7.81
CA ARG A 91 8.77 12.73 -6.37
C ARG A 91 10.05 13.29 -5.75
N TRP A 92 11.20 12.75 -6.11
CA TRP A 92 12.47 13.05 -5.46
C TRP A 92 13.51 13.59 -6.45
N ARG A 93 14.42 14.41 -5.95
CA ARG A 93 15.58 14.89 -6.71
C ARG A 93 16.70 13.85 -6.64
N TRP A 94 17.50 13.75 -7.70
CA TRP A 94 18.54 12.72 -7.79
C TRP A 94 19.62 12.80 -6.70
N TRP A 95 19.78 13.95 -6.04
CA TRP A 95 20.71 14.12 -4.91
C TRP A 95 20.10 13.83 -3.54
N GLN A 96 18.81 13.49 -3.47
CA GLN A 96 18.11 13.10 -2.24
C GLN A 96 18.27 11.59 -2.01
N GLY A 97 18.44 11.15 -0.77
CA GLY A 97 18.59 9.71 -0.45
C GLY A 97 17.35 8.91 -0.82
N GLU A 98 16.18 9.51 -0.62
CA GLU A 98 14.87 8.93 -0.88
C GLU A 98 14.66 8.58 -2.36
N TYR A 99 15.35 9.27 -3.27
CA TYR A 99 15.36 8.92 -4.68
C TYR A 99 15.94 7.51 -4.90
N TYR A 100 17.06 7.21 -4.25
CA TYR A 100 17.72 5.91 -4.38
C TYR A 100 16.99 4.83 -3.61
N ASP A 101 16.44 5.15 -2.44
CA ASP A 101 15.59 4.21 -1.69
C ASP A 101 14.37 3.82 -2.53
N CYS A 102 13.69 4.79 -3.15
CA CYS A 102 12.55 4.54 -4.03
C CYS A 102 12.94 3.64 -5.22
N LEU A 103 14.07 3.91 -5.88
CA LEU A 103 14.54 3.08 -7.00
C LEU A 103 14.95 1.66 -6.57
N ALA A 104 15.54 1.52 -5.38
CA ALA A 104 15.86 0.22 -4.80
C ALA A 104 14.59 -0.58 -4.55
N THR A 105 13.56 0.05 -3.97
CA THR A 105 12.24 -0.57 -3.79
C THR A 105 11.60 -0.93 -5.14
N ALA A 106 11.61 -0.04 -6.13
CA ALA A 106 11.09 -0.33 -7.48
C ALA A 106 11.78 -1.55 -8.11
N SER A 107 13.10 -1.68 -7.90
CA SER A 107 13.88 -2.82 -8.37
C SER A 107 13.50 -4.12 -7.66
N ALA A 108 13.23 -4.06 -6.36
CA ALA A 108 12.76 -5.22 -5.59
C ALA A 108 11.38 -5.70 -6.07
N TYR A 109 10.45 -4.77 -6.34
CA TYR A 109 9.11 -5.10 -6.83
C TYR A 109 9.18 -5.73 -8.22
N TYR A 110 10.01 -5.15 -9.11
CA TYR A 110 10.27 -5.75 -10.43
C TYR A 110 10.86 -7.15 -10.31
N ALA A 111 11.85 -7.36 -9.45
CA ALA A 111 12.41 -8.69 -9.21
C ALA A 111 11.35 -9.68 -8.71
N GLY A 112 10.48 -9.24 -7.80
CA GLY A 112 9.35 -10.02 -7.29
C GLY A 112 8.45 -10.54 -8.42
N VAL A 113 7.95 -9.64 -9.29
CA VAL A 113 7.08 -10.07 -10.42
C VAL A 113 7.84 -10.89 -11.46
N ARG A 114 9.13 -10.65 -11.67
CA ARG A 114 9.94 -11.46 -12.60
C ARG A 114 10.13 -12.90 -12.11
N LEU A 115 10.30 -13.10 -10.80
CA LEU A 115 10.53 -14.41 -10.18
C LEU A 115 9.23 -15.17 -9.87
N GLY A 116 8.17 -14.47 -9.44
CA GLY A 116 6.92 -15.08 -8.95
C GLY A 116 5.66 -14.74 -9.75
N GLY A 117 5.67 -13.65 -10.53
CA GLY A 117 4.48 -13.15 -11.23
C GLY A 117 3.91 -14.10 -12.29
N TRP A 118 4.67 -15.10 -12.72
CA TRP A 118 4.18 -16.13 -13.64
C TRP A 118 3.01 -16.95 -13.05
N LEU A 119 2.94 -17.12 -11.73
CA LEU A 119 1.83 -17.81 -11.06
C LEU A 119 0.48 -17.11 -11.30
N TYR A 120 0.50 -15.78 -11.33
CA TYR A 120 -0.70 -14.94 -11.56
C TYR A 120 -0.94 -14.65 -13.04
N PHE A 121 0.11 -14.69 -13.87
CA PHE A 121 -0.01 -14.44 -15.29
C PHE A 121 -0.56 -15.64 -16.07
N TYR A 122 -0.23 -16.87 -15.65
CA TYR A 122 -0.64 -18.11 -16.33
C TYR A 122 -1.64 -18.95 -15.55
N GLY A 123 -1.74 -18.76 -14.23
CA GLY A 123 -2.75 -19.41 -13.39
C GLY A 123 -4.12 -18.77 -13.56
#